data_AF-A0A3P7LAV2-F1
#
_entry.id   AF-A0A3P7LAV2-F1
#
_cell.length_a   1.000
_cell.length_b   1.000
_cell.length_c   1.000
_cell.angle_alpha   90.00
_cell.angle_beta   90.00
_cell.angle_gamma   90.00
#
_symmetry.space_group_name_H-M   'P 1'
#
loop_
_entity.id
_entity.type
_entity.pdbx_description
1 polymer ?
#
loop_
_entity_poly.entity_id
_entity_poly.type
_entity_poly.pdbx_seq_one_letter_code
_entity_poly.pdbx_strand_id
1 'polypeptide(L)'
;MVYAVDRGIPRQTSYCRVEIAVTDVNDNAPKFVYPTQNNHTIHFSSWNSPEHPLVKLTAVDKDEGPNAEQVFLIAEGNEKGIFQLDPQTGDLSLKPELELTSIQGRYQLKLEKLNEWRNLCYGF
;
A
#
# COMPACT_ATOMS: atom_id res chain seq x y z
N MET A 1 -31.55 -5.37 -18.86
CA MET A 1 -32.43 -5.35 -20.06
C MET A 1 -33.63 -4.51 -19.72
N VAL A 2 -33.93 -3.51 -20.53
CA VAL A 2 -35.10 -2.62 -20.36
C VAL A 2 -36.04 -2.84 -21.55
N TYR A 3 -37.35 -2.71 -21.33
CA TYR A 3 -38.34 -2.86 -22.39
C TYR A 3 -39.30 -1.67 -22.39
N ALA A 4 -39.72 -1.26 -23.59
CA ALA A 4 -40.74 -0.24 -23.81
C ALA A 4 -41.98 -0.91 -24.40
N VAL A 5 -43.16 -0.49 -23.95
CA VAL A 5 -44.46 -0.96 -24.44
C VAL A 5 -45.31 0.26 -24.78
N ASP A 6 -45.85 0.32 -25.98
CA ASP A 6 -46.80 1.38 -26.34
C ASP A 6 -48.22 1.09 -25.80
N ARG A 7 -49.13 2.06 -25.94
CA ARG A 7 -50.55 1.91 -25.53
C ARG A 7 -51.47 1.56 -26.70
N GLY A 8 -50.92 1.14 -27.84
CA GLY A 8 -51.68 0.82 -29.04
C GLY A 8 -52.49 -0.47 -28.93
N ILE A 9 -53.39 -0.69 -29.89
CA ILE A 9 -54.07 -1.97 -30.10
C ILE A 9 -53.86 -2.35 -31.58
N PRO A 10 -53.00 -3.33 -31.89
CA PRO A 10 -52.19 -4.13 -30.97
C PRO A 10 -51.04 -3.33 -30.34
N ARG A 11 -50.57 -3.76 -29.17
CA ARG A 11 -49.42 -3.14 -28.49
C ARG A 11 -48.12 -3.52 -29.19
N GLN A 12 -47.21 -2.58 -29.33
CA GLN A 12 -45.84 -2.83 -29.76
C GLN A 12 -44.88 -2.81 -28.57
N THR A 13 -43.87 -3.67 -28.64
CA THR A 13 -42.80 -3.77 -27.65
C THR A 13 -41.43 -3.69 -28.30
N SER A 14 -40.49 -3.05 -27.59
CA SER A 14 -39.08 -2.99 -27.97
C SER A 14 -38.22 -3.22 -26.74
N TYR A 15 -37.03 -3.80 -26.91
CA TYR A 15 -36.09 -4.08 -25.83
C TYR A 15 -34.71 -3.50 -26.13
N CYS A 16 -34.03 -3.06 -25.07
CA CYS A 16 -32.66 -2.58 -25.12
C CYS A 16 -31.83 -3.24 -24.03
N ARG A 17 -30.59 -3.61 -24.35
CA ARG A 17 -29.61 -4.06 -23.37
C ARG A 17 -28.87 -2.84 -22.85
N VAL A 18 -28.99 -2.61 -21.54
CA VAL A 18 -28.17 -1.63 -20.83
C VAL A 18 -26.98 -2.38 -20.24
N GLU A 19 -25.78 -1.94 -20.58
CA GLU A 19 -24.53 -2.38 -19.96
C GLU A 19 -24.15 -1.35 -18.90
N ILE A 20 -24.04 -1.80 -17.66
CA ILE A 20 -23.63 -0.96 -16.53
C ILE A 20 -22.22 -1.39 -16.16
N ALA A 21 -21.24 -0.53 -16.45
CA ALA A 21 -19.89 -0.67 -15.94
C ALA A 21 -19.80 0.06 -14.60
N VAL A 22 -19.48 -0.68 -13.53
CA VAL A 22 -19.17 -0.07 -12.23
C VAL A 22 -17.69 0.28 -12.24
N THR A 23 -17.37 1.56 -12.05
CA THR A 23 -16.00 2.02 -11.89
C THR A 23 -15.61 1.93 -10.43
N ASP A 24 -14.44 1.37 -10.16
CA ASP A 24 -13.86 1.32 -8.81
C ASP A 24 -13.62 2.73 -8.24
N VAL A 25 -13.80 2.88 -6.94
CA VAL A 25 -13.52 4.11 -6.18
C VAL A 25 -12.57 3.73 -5.06
N ASN A 26 -11.49 4.51 -4.85
CA ASN A 26 -10.50 4.29 -3.80
C ASN A 26 -11.10 4.51 -2.40
N ASP A 27 -11.82 3.50 -1.91
CA ASP A 27 -12.53 3.52 -0.63
C ASP A 27 -11.98 2.48 0.36
N ASN A 28 -10.97 1.70 -0.03
CA ASN A 28 -10.29 0.76 0.84
C ASN A 28 -8.89 1.26 1.19
N ALA A 29 -8.72 1.76 2.42
CA ALA A 29 -7.37 2.06 2.90
C ALA A 29 -6.53 0.76 3.05
N PRO A 30 -5.23 0.77 2.74
CA PRO A 30 -4.37 -0.38 2.87
C PRO A 30 -4.25 -0.85 4.31
N LYS A 31 -4.17 -2.17 4.48
CA LYS A 31 -3.98 -2.79 5.79
C LYS A 31 -2.70 -3.58 5.82
N PHE A 32 -1.81 -3.24 6.75
CA PHE A 32 -0.63 -4.05 7.05
C PHE A 32 -1.06 -5.43 7.54
N VAL A 33 -0.65 -6.46 6.81
CA VAL A 33 -0.80 -7.87 7.17
C VAL A 33 0.44 -8.37 7.90
N TYR A 34 1.61 -7.77 7.62
CA TYR A 34 2.84 -8.04 8.34
C TYR A 34 3.80 -6.83 8.25
N PRO A 35 4.51 -6.46 9.33
CA PRO A 35 4.37 -6.93 10.71
C PRO A 35 2.97 -6.66 11.31
N THR A 36 2.53 -7.48 12.26
CA THR A 36 1.21 -7.33 12.90
C THR A 36 1.33 -6.55 14.20
N GLN A 37 0.21 -6.03 14.74
CA GLN A 37 0.20 -5.36 16.05
C GLN A 37 0.81 -6.20 17.18
N ASN A 38 0.69 -7.53 17.11
CA ASN A 38 1.26 -8.44 18.11
C ASN A 38 2.65 -8.96 17.74
N ASN A 39 3.12 -8.72 16.50
CA ASN A 39 4.42 -9.17 16.00
C ASN A 39 5.07 -8.07 15.15
N HIS A 40 5.51 -7.01 15.84
CA HIS A 40 6.15 -5.81 15.25
C HIS A 40 7.57 -5.57 15.78
N THR A 41 8.13 -6.53 16.54
CA THR A 41 9.51 -6.43 17.04
C THR A 41 10.41 -7.29 16.17
N ILE A 42 11.44 -6.67 15.60
CA ILE A 42 12.43 -7.35 14.76
C ILE A 42 13.78 -7.30 15.49
N HIS A 43 14.42 -8.45 15.59
CA HIS A 43 15.75 -8.57 16.18
C HIS A 43 16.77 -8.69 15.06
N PHE A 44 17.80 -7.84 15.10
CA PHE A 44 18.92 -7.90 14.18
C PHE A 44 20.23 -7.74 14.96
N SER A 45 21.32 -8.19 14.35
CA SER A 45 22.65 -8.19 14.91
C SER A 45 23.64 -7.59 13.91
N SER A 46 24.85 -7.27 14.37
CA SER A 46 25.94 -6.81 13.49
C SER A 46 26.40 -7.84 12.46
N TRP A 47 25.90 -9.08 12.53
CA TRP A 47 26.14 -10.12 11.52
C TRP A 47 25.17 -10.05 10.34
N ASN A 48 24.08 -9.29 10.46
CA ASN A 48 23.16 -9.06 9.36
C ASN A 48 23.83 -8.12 8.36
N SER A 49 24.00 -8.57 7.11
CA SER A 49 24.50 -7.70 6.04
C SER A 49 23.51 -6.53 5.85
N PRO A 50 23.99 -5.29 5.70
CA PRO A 50 23.11 -4.14 5.40
C PRO A 50 22.29 -4.36 4.12
N GLU A 51 22.82 -5.15 3.19
CA GLU A 51 22.18 -5.49 1.92
C GLU A 51 21.03 -6.48 2.05
N HIS A 52 20.87 -7.13 3.21
CA HIS A 52 19.76 -8.05 3.44
C HIS A 52 18.59 -7.36 4.17
N PRO A 53 17.36 -7.52 3.67
CA PRO A 53 16.19 -6.97 4.35
C PRO A 53 16.02 -7.58 5.74
N LEU A 54 15.84 -6.71 6.74
CA LEU A 54 15.50 -7.09 8.11
C LEU A 54 14.08 -7.66 8.16
N VAL A 55 13.18 -7.06 7.38
CA VAL A 55 11.79 -7.47 7.29
C VAL A 55 11.23 -7.04 5.94
N LYS A 56 10.26 -7.79 5.44
CA LYS A 56 9.43 -7.38 4.30
C LYS A 56 8.07 -6.95 4.80
N LEU A 57 7.69 -5.71 4.54
CA LEU A 57 6.36 -5.19 4.85
C LEU A 57 5.35 -5.74 3.84
N THR A 58 4.20 -6.17 4.35
CA THR A 58 3.09 -6.67 3.53
C THR A 58 1.85 -5.88 3.88
N ALA A 59 1.28 -5.20 2.90
CA ALA A 59 -0.03 -4.55 3.00
C ALA A 59 -0.97 -5.11 1.92
N VAL A 60 -2.25 -5.12 2.22
CA VAL A 60 -3.30 -5.53 1.27
C VAL A 60 -4.30 -4.38 1.15
N ASP A 61 -4.63 -4.09 -0.09
CA ASP A 61 -5.68 -3.17 -0.51
C ASP A 61 -6.64 -3.95 -1.42
N LYS A 62 -7.93 -3.64 -1.34
CA LYS A 62 -8.98 -4.30 -2.11
C LYS A 62 -9.43 -3.49 -3.33
N ASP A 63 -8.91 -2.28 -3.50
CA ASP A 63 -9.21 -1.43 -4.65
C ASP A 63 -8.59 -2.01 -5.94
N GLU A 64 -9.04 -1.56 -7.11
CA GLU A 64 -8.62 -2.09 -8.41
C GLU A 64 -7.70 -1.12 -9.18
N GLY A 65 -6.79 -1.68 -9.98
CA GLY A 65 -5.96 -0.89 -10.90
C GLY A 65 -5.05 0.11 -10.17
N PRO A 66 -4.93 1.36 -10.65
CA PRO A 66 -4.10 2.38 -10.01
C PRO A 66 -4.50 2.72 -8.56
N ASN A 67 -5.75 2.47 -8.17
CA ASN A 67 -6.20 2.65 -6.78
C ASN A 67 -5.56 1.60 -5.85
N ALA A 68 -5.17 0.44 -6.39
CA ALA A 68 -4.40 -0.58 -5.70
C ALA A 68 -2.89 -0.28 -5.66
N GLU A 69 -2.42 0.76 -6.37
CA GLU A 69 -1.01 1.13 -6.41
C GLU A 69 -0.60 1.78 -5.09
N GLN A 70 0.45 1.23 -4.52
CA GLN A 70 0.63 1.19 -3.09
C GLN A 70 2.09 1.51 -2.79
N VAL A 71 2.37 2.58 -2.04
CA VAL A 71 3.76 2.91 -1.65
C VAL A 71 3.97 2.78 -0.14
N PHE A 72 5.07 2.14 0.25
CA PHE A 72 5.51 2.04 1.65
C PHE A 72 6.44 3.21 1.99
N LEU A 73 6.31 3.77 3.19
CA LEU A 73 7.21 4.81 3.68
C LEU A 73 7.45 4.73 5.19
N ILE A 74 8.60 5.24 5.62
CA ILE A 74 8.92 5.45 7.04
C ILE A 74 8.48 6.86 7.40
N ALA A 75 7.43 7.00 8.22
CA ALA A 75 6.86 8.28 8.58
C ALA A 75 7.66 8.96 9.72
N GLU A 76 8.09 8.18 10.72
CA GLU A 76 8.78 8.69 11.92
C GLU A 76 9.78 7.65 12.47
N GLY A 77 10.74 8.08 13.30
CA GLY A 77 11.66 7.20 14.03
C GLY A 77 12.96 6.86 13.30
N ASN A 78 13.17 7.43 12.12
CA ASN A 78 14.37 7.26 11.30
C ASN A 78 15.17 8.56 11.12
N GLU A 79 15.17 9.42 12.13
CA GLU A 79 15.84 10.75 12.11
C GLU A 79 17.36 10.61 11.95
N LYS A 80 17.92 9.49 12.41
CA LYS A 80 19.34 9.14 12.25
C LYS A 80 19.67 8.58 10.86
N GLY A 81 18.66 8.36 10.01
CA GLY A 81 18.83 7.81 8.67
C GLY A 81 19.44 6.41 8.63
N ILE A 82 19.16 5.60 9.66
CA ILE A 82 19.74 4.26 9.84
C ILE A 82 19.07 3.24 8.92
N PHE A 83 17.77 3.40 8.70
CA PHE A 83 16.93 2.46 7.96
C PHE A 83 16.65 2.99 6.55
N GLN A 84 16.51 2.07 5.61
CA GLN A 84 15.99 2.33 4.27
C GLN A 84 14.84 1.37 3.98
N LEU A 85 13.84 1.84 3.24
CA LEU A 85 12.65 1.07 2.90
C LEU A 85 12.41 1.20 1.40
N ASP A 86 12.32 0.06 0.71
CA ASP A 86 11.89 0.05 -0.68
C ASP A 86 10.37 0.34 -0.74
N PRO A 87 9.95 1.43 -1.40
CA PRO A 87 8.55 1.85 -1.42
C PRO A 87 7.64 0.90 -2.19
N GLN A 88 8.19 0.10 -3.12
CA GLN A 88 7.45 -0.81 -3.98
C GLN A 88 7.42 -2.23 -3.38
N THR A 89 8.58 -2.74 -2.94
CA THR A 89 8.66 -4.11 -2.43
C THR A 89 8.31 -4.22 -0.95
N GLY A 90 8.43 -3.12 -0.20
CA GLY A 90 8.27 -3.12 1.26
C GLY A 90 9.48 -3.67 2.00
N ASP A 91 10.63 -3.85 1.35
CA ASP A 91 11.83 -4.38 1.99
C ASP A 91 12.49 -3.31 2.87
N LEU A 92 12.46 -3.52 4.19
CA LEU A 92 13.12 -2.66 5.17
C LEU A 92 14.51 -3.22 5.48
N SER A 93 15.56 -2.43 5.22
CA SER A 93 16.96 -2.80 5.46
C SER A 93 17.73 -1.69 6.18
N LEU A 94 18.97 -1.97 6.58
CA LEU A 94 19.90 -0.97 7.08
C LEU A 94 20.57 -0.27 5.90
N LYS A 95 20.95 1.00 6.04
CA LYS A 95 21.74 1.63 4.97
C LYS A 95 23.12 0.98 4.84
N PRO A 96 23.60 0.71 3.61
CA PRO A 96 24.91 0.09 3.38
C PRO A 96 26.09 0.87 3.96
N GLU A 97 26.00 2.19 4.03
CA GLU A 97 27.09 3.06 4.46
C GLU A 97 27.28 3.14 5.99
N LEU A 98 26.47 2.41 6.75
CA LEU A 98 26.52 2.43 8.22
C LEU A 98 27.52 1.43 8.78
N GLU A 99 28.33 1.89 9.72
CA GLU A 99 29.14 1.04 10.59
C GLU A 99 28.23 0.26 11.55
N LEU A 100 27.97 -1.02 11.27
CA LEU A 100 27.04 -1.87 12.04
C LEU A 100 27.35 -1.93 13.54
N THR A 101 28.62 -1.77 13.93
CA THR A 101 29.07 -1.76 15.33
C THR A 101 28.56 -0.54 16.11
N SER A 102 28.28 0.57 15.41
CA SER A 102 27.73 1.80 15.98
C SER A 102 26.21 1.75 16.20
N ILE A 103 25.52 0.77 15.61
CA ILE A 103 24.08 0.59 15.73
C ILE A 103 23.79 -0.29 16.94
N GLN A 104 23.37 0.33 18.04
CA GLN A 104 22.97 -0.37 19.26
C GLN A 104 21.68 0.19 19.82
N GLY A 105 20.95 -0.64 20.56
CA GLY A 105 19.73 -0.27 21.27
C GLY A 105 18.44 -0.61 20.52
N ARG A 106 17.35 0.04 20.95
CA ARG A 106 16.01 -0.18 20.43
C ARG A 106 15.58 1.02 19.59
N TYR A 107 15.05 0.74 18.41
CA TYR A 107 14.48 1.73 17.51
C TYR A 107 12.97 1.49 17.39
N GLN A 108 12.20 2.56 17.27
CA GLN A 108 10.76 2.52 17.04
C GLN A 108 10.50 3.29 15.76
N LEU A 109 10.01 2.59 14.74
CA LEU A 109 9.67 3.18 13.45
C LEU A 109 8.15 3.26 13.32
N LYS A 110 7.65 4.38 12.82
CA LYS A 110 6.27 4.48 12.35
C LYS A 110 6.27 4.29 10.85
N LEU A 111 5.54 3.28 10.38
CA LEU A 111 5.46 2.91 8.98
C LEU A 111 4.07 3.27 8.45
N GLU A 112 4.03 3.82 7.24
CA GLU A 112 2.79 4.19 6.57
C GLU A 112 2.71 3.52 5.19
N LYS A 113 1.47 3.33 4.76
CA LYS A 113 1.14 2.87 3.43
C LYS A 113 0.19 3.89 2.82
N LEU A 114 0.55 4.43 1.65
CA LEU A 114 -0.28 5.39 0.94
C LEU A 114 -0.81 4.76 -0.34
N ASN A 115 -2.08 5.05 -0.62
CA ASN A 115 -2.68 4.89 -1.94
C ASN A 115 -2.38 6.15 -2.73
N GLU A 116 -1.94 5.95 -3.97
CA GLU A 116 -1.63 7.00 -4.95
C GLU A 116 -0.38 7.86 -4.63
N TRP A 117 0.56 7.87 -5.58
CA TRP A 117 1.76 8.75 -5.60
C TRP A 117 1.44 10.26 -5.51
N ARG A 118 0.17 10.66 -5.65
CA ARG A 118 -0.27 12.06 -5.72
C ARG A 118 -0.07 12.86 -4.44
N ASN A 119 0.08 12.22 -3.29
CA ASN A 119 0.29 12.93 -2.02
C ASN A 119 1.76 13.25 -1.68
N LEU A 120 2.73 12.81 -2.48
CA LEU A 120 4.15 13.10 -2.24
C LEU A 120 4.66 14.39 -2.94
N CYS A 121 3.84 15.03 -3.78
CA CYS A 121 4.28 16.19 -4.59
C CYS A 121 3.78 17.57 -4.09
N TYR A 122 3.08 17.67 -2.95
CA TYR A 122 2.63 18.96 -2.39
C TYR A 122 3.37 19.36 -1.11
N GLY A 123 4.70 19.30 -1.18
CA GLY A 123 5.56 19.71 -0.09
C GLY A 123 6.84 20.37 -0.56
N PHE A 124 6.78 21.31 -1.52
CA PHE A 124 7.66 22.48 -1.65
C PHE A 124 7.00 23.53 -2.55
#